data_AF-A0A6V7H750-F1
#
_entry.id   AF-A0A6V7H750-F1
#
_cell.length_a   1.000
_cell.length_b   1.000
_cell.length_c   1.000
_cell.angle_alpha   90.00
_cell.angle_beta   90.00
_cell.angle_gamma   90.00
#
_symmetry.space_group_name_H-M   'P 1'
#
loop_
_entity.id
_entity.type
_entity.pdbx_description
1 polymer ?
#
loop_
_entity_poly.entity_id
_entity_poly.type
_entity_poly.pdbx_seq_one_letter_code
_entity_poly.pdbx_strand_id
1 'polypeptide(L)'
;WHVRTKENIARVRRDEAKAAEEEKLRQERIQKAETEARINLLREKARSKYDGRTEVLKSEADVSSSKWDHVNFFAELEQGKLDYNKPNSEHEKEKKEEKEKYEKQIGYLSYLGQDTNEATGKKSWYEELPERFRDIEKDVEVQAKKKILNDPIQDIKKYLNMMGSSSIEKSSEIKIESIKRKEDDLDESDSDYKRFLKKHKHKKSKKHKRERHKSKERKNMEIPSVNIEKLRTERLLREQSEKLRTEALLAKLRGDPVPTVAPETPSKSTIKQKYNSQFFPEIARQNAERTPTVYPAKEI
;
A
#
# COMPACT_ATOMS: atom_id res chain seq x y z
N TRP A 1 42.49 -9.87 32.78
CA TRP A 1 42.98 -11.06 32.06
C TRP A 1 41.92 -12.16 31.87
N HIS A 2 40.73 -12.07 32.47
CA HIS A 2 39.74 -13.15 32.36
C HIS A 2 39.06 -13.17 30.97
N VAL A 3 39.42 -14.16 30.14
CA VAL A 3 39.05 -14.25 28.72
C VAL A 3 37.54 -14.25 28.47
N ARG A 4 36.75 -14.77 29.44
CA ARG A 4 35.30 -14.91 29.34
C ARG A 4 34.49 -13.67 29.69
N THR A 5 35.12 -12.56 30.07
CA THR A 5 34.37 -11.31 30.30
C THR A 5 33.83 -10.77 28.99
N LYS A 6 32.63 -10.16 29.05
CA LYS A 6 31.96 -9.62 27.86
C LYS A 6 32.85 -8.63 27.09
N GLU A 7 33.64 -7.83 27.80
CA GLU A 7 34.58 -6.86 27.22
C GLU A 7 35.72 -7.54 26.43
N ASN A 8 36.30 -8.62 26.97
CA ASN A 8 37.38 -9.33 26.28
C ASN A 8 36.86 -10.06 25.05
N ILE A 9 35.68 -10.67 25.13
CA ILE A 9 35.04 -11.29 23.96
C ILE A 9 34.71 -10.22 22.91
N ALA A 10 34.23 -9.04 23.31
CA ALA A 10 33.98 -7.93 22.37
C ALA A 10 35.26 -7.41 21.72
N ARG A 11 36.39 -7.41 22.45
CA ARG A 11 37.71 -7.07 21.90
C ARG A 11 38.16 -8.08 20.85
N VAL A 12 38.08 -9.36 21.17
CA VAL A 12 38.40 -10.45 20.22
C VAL A 12 37.54 -10.34 18.97
N ARG A 13 36.22 -10.11 19.10
CA ARG A 13 35.35 -9.92 17.92
C ARG A 13 35.73 -8.71 17.08
N ARG A 14 36.18 -7.62 17.69
CA ARG A 14 36.65 -6.43 16.96
C ARG A 14 37.95 -6.74 16.21
N ASP A 15 38.87 -7.47 16.85
CA ASP A 15 40.14 -7.85 16.25
C ASP A 15 39.93 -8.88 15.11
N GLU A 16 39.03 -9.84 15.29
CA GLU A 16 38.59 -10.79 14.25
C GLU A 16 37.91 -10.09 13.08
N ALA A 17 37.00 -9.13 13.36
CA ALA A 17 36.34 -8.34 12.31
C ALA A 17 37.36 -7.51 11.52
N LYS A 18 38.31 -6.87 12.21
CA LYS A 18 39.38 -6.11 11.57
C LYS A 18 40.28 -7.00 10.71
N ALA A 19 40.67 -8.17 11.23
CA ALA A 19 41.46 -9.14 10.47
C ALA A 19 40.71 -9.62 9.20
N ALA A 20 39.40 -9.87 9.31
CA ALA A 20 38.57 -10.26 8.18
C ALA A 20 38.43 -9.14 7.13
N GLU A 21 38.32 -7.87 7.55
CA GLU A 21 38.30 -6.72 6.63
C GLU A 21 39.63 -6.54 5.90
N GLU A 22 40.75 -6.65 6.61
CA GLU A 22 42.10 -6.55 6.02
C GLU A 22 42.36 -7.67 5.00
N GLU A 23 41.90 -8.90 5.28
CA GLU A 23 42.03 -10.02 4.35
C GLU A 23 41.19 -9.79 3.08
N LYS A 24 39.95 -9.32 3.22
CA LYS A 24 39.10 -8.96 2.07
C LYS A 24 39.73 -7.90 1.19
N LEU A 25 40.27 -6.82 1.78
CA LEU A 25 40.96 -5.77 1.02
C LEU A 25 42.18 -6.33 0.27
N ARG A 26 42.90 -7.27 0.88
CA ARG A 26 44.02 -7.97 0.21
C ARG A 26 43.53 -8.79 -0.98
N GLN A 27 42.47 -9.56 -0.80
CA GLN A 27 41.88 -10.39 -1.87
C GLN A 27 41.36 -9.52 -3.02
N GLU A 28 40.67 -8.41 -2.71
CA GLU A 28 40.21 -7.45 -3.72
C GLU A 28 41.37 -6.85 -4.51
N ARG A 29 42.48 -6.50 -3.84
CA ARG A 29 43.70 -6.03 -4.51
C ARG A 29 44.29 -7.09 -5.43
N ILE A 30 44.36 -8.34 -4.98
CA ILE A 30 44.87 -9.47 -5.79
C ILE A 30 43.97 -9.68 -7.01
N GLN A 31 42.65 -9.74 -6.82
CA GLN A 31 41.69 -9.92 -7.91
C GLN A 31 41.79 -8.78 -8.92
N LYS A 32 41.87 -7.53 -8.47
CA LYS A 32 42.05 -6.37 -9.34
C LYS A 32 43.34 -6.49 -10.16
N ALA A 33 44.47 -6.80 -9.52
CA ALA A 33 45.74 -7.02 -10.21
C ALA A 33 45.68 -8.17 -11.23
N GLU A 34 44.98 -9.26 -10.91
CA GLU A 34 44.75 -10.38 -11.82
C GLU A 34 43.91 -9.97 -13.04
N THR A 35 42.80 -9.25 -12.80
CA THR A 35 41.96 -8.73 -13.89
C THR A 35 42.71 -7.79 -14.81
N GLU A 36 43.52 -6.88 -14.25
CA GLU A 36 44.35 -5.94 -15.02
C GLU A 36 45.44 -6.68 -15.80
N ALA A 37 46.13 -7.64 -15.19
CA ALA A 37 47.13 -8.47 -15.86
C ALA A 37 46.52 -9.26 -17.03
N ARG A 38 45.33 -9.85 -16.83
CA ARG A 38 44.60 -10.56 -17.88
C ARG A 38 44.20 -9.62 -19.02
N ILE A 39 43.69 -8.43 -18.70
CA ILE A 39 43.32 -7.42 -19.70
C ILE A 39 44.56 -6.98 -20.48
N ASN A 40 45.68 -6.72 -19.80
CA ASN A 40 46.93 -6.31 -20.44
C ASN A 40 47.46 -7.40 -21.38
N LEU A 41 47.45 -8.66 -20.96
CA LEU A 41 47.82 -9.79 -21.82
C LEU A 41 46.92 -9.88 -23.07
N LEU A 42 45.60 -9.70 -22.90
CA LEU A 42 44.67 -9.70 -24.03
C LEU A 42 44.91 -8.50 -24.97
N ARG A 43 45.22 -7.32 -24.42
CA ARG A 43 45.57 -6.13 -25.20
C ARG A 43 46.85 -6.33 -25.99
N GLU A 44 47.89 -6.88 -25.37
CA GLU A 44 49.15 -7.23 -26.05
C GLU A 44 48.91 -8.23 -27.18
N LYS A 45 48.15 -9.30 -26.91
CA LYS A 45 47.80 -10.30 -27.93
C LYS A 45 47.00 -9.72 -29.09
N ALA A 46 46.07 -8.80 -28.80
CA ALA A 46 45.32 -8.10 -29.85
C ALA A 46 46.22 -7.19 -30.68
N ARG A 47 47.12 -6.44 -30.05
CA ARG A 47 48.12 -5.60 -30.74
C ARG A 47 49.02 -6.44 -31.64
N SER A 48 49.51 -7.59 -31.16
CA SER A 48 50.33 -8.51 -31.98
C SER A 48 49.58 -9.05 -33.20
N LYS A 49 48.26 -9.23 -33.12
CA LYS A 49 47.46 -9.78 -34.21
C LYS A 49 47.01 -8.75 -35.25
N TYR A 50 46.68 -7.53 -34.80
CA TYR A 50 46.00 -6.54 -35.65
C TYR A 50 46.80 -5.27 -35.90
N ASP A 51 47.68 -4.87 -34.99
CA ASP A 51 48.31 -3.53 -35.01
C ASP A 51 49.71 -3.57 -35.65
N GLY A 52 50.40 -4.72 -35.70
CA GLY A 52 51.75 -4.85 -36.29
C GLY A 52 52.86 -4.02 -35.61
N ARG A 53 52.48 -3.15 -34.66
CA ARG A 53 53.33 -2.23 -33.88
C ARG A 53 53.84 -2.90 -32.59
N THR A 54 54.33 -4.13 -32.67
CA THR A 54 54.84 -4.85 -31.49
C THR A 54 56.26 -4.44 -31.09
N GLU A 55 57.07 -3.92 -32.01
CA GLU A 55 58.50 -3.71 -31.76
C GLU A 55 58.91 -2.25 -31.50
N VAL A 56 58.11 -1.26 -31.88
CA VAL A 56 58.55 0.16 -31.86
C VAL A 56 58.35 0.83 -30.49
N LEU A 57 57.45 0.34 -29.64
CA LEU A 57 57.07 1.03 -28.40
C LEU A 57 57.84 0.60 -27.15
N LYS A 58 58.74 -0.39 -27.25
CA LYS A 58 59.63 -0.76 -26.13
C LYS A 58 60.91 0.07 -26.10
N SER A 59 61.19 0.84 -27.15
CA SER A 59 62.42 1.64 -27.32
C SER A 59 62.22 3.16 -27.34
N GLU A 60 60.99 3.67 -27.28
CA GLU A 60 60.70 5.11 -27.49
C GLU A 60 60.04 5.80 -26.28
N ALA A 61 60.32 5.35 -25.06
CA ALA A 61 59.89 6.05 -23.85
C ALA A 61 60.72 7.30 -23.51
N ASP A 62 61.58 7.77 -24.43
CA ASP A 62 62.59 8.81 -24.19
C ASP A 62 62.75 9.78 -25.37
N VAL A 63 61.66 10.31 -25.95
CA VAL A 63 61.80 11.55 -26.75
C VAL A 63 60.60 12.48 -26.58
N SER A 64 60.82 13.57 -25.87
CA SER A 64 59.96 14.74 -25.84
C SER A 64 59.97 15.46 -27.19
N SER A 65 58.82 15.90 -27.68
CA SER A 65 58.75 17.15 -28.44
C SER A 65 57.31 17.67 -28.54
N SER A 66 57.06 18.76 -27.82
CA SER A 66 55.90 19.63 -27.92
C SER A 66 55.60 20.06 -29.37
N LYS A 67 54.31 20.29 -29.67
CA LYS A 67 53.74 21.55 -30.22
C LYS A 67 52.39 21.38 -30.95
N TRP A 68 51.63 20.35 -30.62
CA TRP A 68 50.17 20.38 -30.69
C TRP A 68 49.75 19.72 -29.40
N ASP A 69 49.45 20.51 -28.36
CA ASP A 69 48.97 19.95 -27.11
C ASP A 69 47.65 19.25 -27.42
N HIS A 70 47.72 17.92 -27.54
CA HIS A 70 46.53 17.09 -27.57
C HIS A 70 45.75 17.45 -26.30
N VAL A 71 44.48 17.82 -26.45
CA VAL A 71 43.63 18.14 -25.31
C VAL A 71 43.48 16.84 -24.52
N ASN A 72 44.37 16.63 -23.56
CA ASN A 72 44.31 15.50 -22.65
C ASN A 72 43.17 15.78 -21.68
N PHE A 73 41.97 15.34 -22.06
CA PHE A 73 40.78 15.38 -21.21
C PHE A 73 41.00 14.70 -19.85
N PHE A 74 42.04 13.86 -19.73
CA PHE A 74 42.41 13.13 -18.52
C PHE A 74 43.69 13.63 -17.85
N ALA A 75 44.27 14.75 -18.30
CA ALA A 75 45.48 15.30 -17.68
C ALA A 75 45.30 15.58 -16.18
N GLU A 76 44.13 16.08 -15.78
CA GLU A 76 43.79 16.33 -14.37
C GLU A 76 43.63 15.05 -13.54
N LEU A 77 43.28 13.94 -14.20
CA LEU A 77 43.13 12.62 -13.59
C LEU A 77 44.50 11.95 -13.39
N GLU A 78 45.39 12.01 -14.40
CA GLU A 78 46.76 11.51 -14.27
C GLU A 78 47.61 12.34 -13.29
N GLN A 79 47.35 13.65 -13.20
CA GLN A 79 47.99 14.54 -12.22
C GLN A 79 47.44 14.36 -10.79
N GLY A 80 46.47 13.46 -10.58
CA GLY A 80 45.92 13.15 -9.27
C GLY A 80 45.17 14.31 -8.59
N LYS A 81 44.77 15.35 -9.35
CA LYS A 81 43.93 16.45 -8.83
C LYS A 81 42.47 16.02 -8.63
N LEU A 82 42.05 14.99 -9.36
CA LEU A 82 40.69 14.45 -9.31
C LEU A 82 40.74 13.06 -8.66
N ASP A 83 40.42 13.01 -7.37
CA ASP A 83 40.34 11.77 -6.59
C ASP A 83 39.14 10.93 -7.05
N TYR A 84 39.36 9.96 -7.94
CA TYR A 84 38.35 8.96 -8.30
C TYR A 84 37.86 8.10 -7.14
N ASN A 85 38.63 8.07 -6.05
CA ASN A 85 38.30 7.32 -4.84
C ASN A 85 37.48 8.14 -3.84
N LYS A 86 37.23 9.43 -4.10
CA LYS A 86 36.36 10.23 -3.25
C LYS A 86 34.92 9.79 -3.54
N PRO A 87 34.25 9.08 -2.62
CA PRO A 87 32.85 8.76 -2.81
C PRO A 87 32.07 10.06 -2.98
N ASN A 88 31.08 10.04 -3.86
CA ASN A 88 30.21 11.21 -4.04
C ASN A 88 29.64 11.58 -2.66
N SER A 89 29.98 12.79 -2.18
CA SER A 89 29.54 13.27 -0.87
C SER A 89 28.01 13.28 -0.77
N GLU A 90 27.33 13.50 -1.90
CA GLU A 90 25.88 13.45 -1.97
C GLU A 90 25.35 12.03 -1.79
N HIS A 91 26.03 11.03 -2.37
CA HIS A 91 25.63 9.62 -2.27
C HIS A 91 25.83 9.04 -0.87
N GLU A 92 26.84 9.49 -0.12
CA GLU A 92 26.99 9.10 1.28
C GLU A 92 25.91 9.73 2.17
N LYS A 93 25.55 10.99 1.90
CA LYS A 93 24.44 11.67 2.57
C LYS A 93 23.11 10.98 2.27
N GLU A 94 22.85 10.67 1.01
CA GLU A 94 21.65 9.95 0.56
C GLU A 94 21.54 8.60 1.26
N LYS A 95 22.61 7.79 1.27
CA LYS A 95 22.63 6.52 2.01
C LYS A 95 22.40 6.68 3.50
N LYS A 96 22.89 7.75 4.10
CA LYS A 96 22.66 8.04 5.52
C LYS A 96 21.21 8.43 5.76
N GLU A 97 20.63 9.27 4.92
CA GLU A 97 19.21 9.63 4.97
C GLU A 97 18.30 8.43 4.72
N GLU A 98 18.64 7.54 3.80
CA GLU A 98 17.89 6.30 3.56
C GLU A 98 17.91 5.38 4.77
N LYS A 99 19.07 5.22 5.42
CA LYS A 99 19.19 4.48 6.68
C LYS A 99 18.36 5.14 7.78
N GLU A 100 18.46 6.45 7.95
CA GLU A 100 17.67 7.18 8.95
C GLU A 100 16.16 7.10 8.65
N LYS A 101 15.74 7.18 7.38
CA LYS A 101 14.34 7.00 6.96
C LYS A 101 13.86 5.59 7.28
N TYR A 102 14.67 4.57 7.00
CA TYR A 102 14.37 3.19 7.31
C TYR A 102 14.31 2.93 8.83
N GLU A 103 15.27 3.47 9.58
CA GLU A 103 15.30 3.39 11.04
C GLU A 103 14.13 4.15 11.66
N LYS A 104 13.74 5.32 11.13
CA LYS A 104 12.52 6.05 11.50
C LYS A 104 11.28 5.23 11.18
N GLN A 105 11.21 4.62 10.00
CA GLN A 105 10.08 3.80 9.56
C GLN A 105 9.90 2.53 10.39
N ILE A 106 11.00 1.91 10.83
CA ILE A 106 10.96 0.76 11.75
C ILE A 106 10.78 1.19 13.21
N GLY A 107 11.06 2.45 13.54
CA GLY A 107 11.01 2.98 14.91
C GLY A 107 12.28 2.73 15.72
N TYR A 108 13.40 2.37 15.08
CA TYR A 108 14.72 2.35 15.70
C TYR A 108 15.24 3.76 16.01
N LEU A 109 14.98 4.70 15.10
CA LEU A 109 15.34 6.11 15.24
C LEU A 109 14.07 6.94 15.40
N SER A 110 13.55 7.01 16.62
CA SER A 110 12.46 7.92 17.00
C SER A 110 13.04 9.13 17.71
N TYR A 111 12.91 10.32 17.11
CA TYR A 111 13.30 11.52 17.83
C TYR A 111 12.18 11.90 18.77
N LEU A 112 12.53 12.04 20.05
CA LEU A 112 11.62 12.52 21.07
C LEU A 112 11.04 13.88 20.64
N GLY A 113 9.71 13.96 20.52
CA GLY A 113 9.02 15.19 20.11
C GLY A 113 8.63 15.27 18.64
N GLN A 114 8.91 14.27 17.79
CA GLN A 114 8.47 14.30 16.38
C GLN A 114 6.95 14.22 16.19
N ASP A 115 6.27 13.52 17.09
CA ASP A 115 4.82 13.36 17.06
C ASP A 115 4.08 14.42 17.89
N THR A 116 4.77 15.41 18.45
CA THR A 116 4.08 16.47 19.18
C THR A 116 3.29 17.35 18.22
N ASN A 117 2.16 17.84 18.70
CA ASN A 117 1.28 18.77 18.00
C ASN A 117 2.04 19.99 17.46
N GLU A 118 3.06 20.44 18.21
CA GLU A 118 3.92 21.57 17.87
C GLU A 118 4.81 21.29 16.65
N ALA A 119 5.42 20.09 16.57
CA ALA A 119 6.29 19.71 15.45
C ALA A 119 5.50 19.39 14.18
N THR A 120 4.29 18.81 14.33
CA THR A 120 3.42 18.46 13.21
C THR A 120 2.54 19.62 12.74
N GLY A 121 2.50 20.73 13.49
CA GLY A 121 1.59 21.85 13.26
C GLY A 121 0.12 21.49 13.39
N LYS A 122 -0.20 20.31 13.95
CA LYS A 122 -1.57 19.84 14.14
C LYS A 122 -2.07 20.35 15.48
N LYS A 123 -3.20 21.04 15.46
CA LYS A 123 -3.85 21.51 16.68
C LYS A 123 -4.73 20.39 17.24
N SER A 124 -4.60 20.09 18.52
CA SER A 124 -5.47 19.09 19.14
C SER A 124 -6.90 19.60 19.29
N TRP A 125 -7.86 18.67 19.32
CA TRP A 125 -9.29 18.99 19.45
C TRP A 125 -9.63 19.81 20.71
N TYR A 126 -8.77 19.78 21.74
CA TYR A 126 -8.89 20.55 22.97
C TYR A 126 -8.19 21.93 22.90
N GLU A 127 -7.25 22.13 21.98
CA GLU A 127 -6.56 23.41 21.74
C GLU A 127 -7.39 24.35 20.86
N GLU A 128 -8.37 23.80 20.13
CA GLU A 128 -9.23 24.54 19.23
C GLU A 128 -10.69 24.44 19.67
N LEU A 129 -11.35 25.59 19.85
CA LEU A 129 -12.76 25.59 20.22
C LEU A 129 -13.60 24.97 19.10
N PRO A 130 -14.62 24.14 19.43
CA PRO A 130 -15.54 23.62 18.42
C PRO A 130 -16.09 24.75 17.54
N GLU A 131 -16.14 24.51 16.23
CA GLU A 131 -16.59 25.49 15.22
C GLU A 131 -17.97 26.10 15.54
N ARG A 132 -18.82 25.35 16.24
CA ARG A 132 -20.14 25.79 16.74
C ARG A 132 -20.09 27.00 17.68
N PHE A 133 -18.98 27.21 18.38
CA PHE A 133 -18.80 28.36 19.28
C PHE A 133 -18.19 29.57 18.57
N ARG A 134 -17.69 29.39 17.33
CA ARG A 134 -17.13 30.48 16.52
C ARG A 134 -18.18 31.13 15.64
N ASP A 135 -19.12 30.34 15.14
CA ASP A 135 -20.24 30.81 14.33
C ASP A 135 -21.45 31.16 15.21
N ILE A 136 -21.42 32.33 15.87
CA ILE A 136 -22.51 32.83 16.72
C ILE A 136 -23.76 33.20 15.89
N GLU A 137 -23.61 33.39 14.58
CA GLU A 137 -24.67 33.88 13.69
C GLU A 137 -25.55 32.78 13.08
N LYS A 138 -25.22 31.50 13.27
CA LYS A 138 -25.91 30.38 12.64
C LYS A 138 -26.40 29.40 13.70
N ASP A 139 -27.59 29.64 14.24
CA ASP A 139 -28.42 28.64 14.93
C ASP A 139 -28.94 27.57 13.95
N VAL A 140 -28.03 26.97 13.17
CA VAL A 140 -28.35 25.91 12.23
C VAL A 140 -28.19 24.58 12.95
N GLU A 141 -29.32 23.92 13.18
CA GLU A 141 -29.36 22.64 13.89
C GLU A 141 -28.46 21.59 13.22
N VAL A 142 -27.41 21.18 13.93
CA VAL A 142 -26.45 20.20 13.44
C VAL A 142 -27.13 18.85 13.24
N GLN A 143 -27.00 18.31 12.02
CA GLN A 143 -27.55 17.01 11.62
C GLN A 143 -29.08 16.90 11.73
N ALA A 144 -29.83 17.96 11.42
CA ALA A 144 -31.31 17.94 11.39
C ALA A 144 -31.89 16.69 10.70
N LYS A 145 -31.34 16.28 9.55
CA LYS A 145 -31.77 15.07 8.83
C LYS A 145 -31.61 13.77 9.64
N LYS A 146 -30.53 13.63 10.41
CA LYS A 146 -30.30 12.44 11.24
C LYS A 146 -31.25 12.42 12.43
N LYS A 147 -31.53 13.58 13.02
CA LYS A 147 -32.50 13.72 14.12
C LYS A 147 -33.92 13.39 13.66
N ILE A 148 -34.30 13.89 12.48
CA ILE A 148 -35.56 13.56 11.80
C ILE A 148 -35.65 12.05 11.57
N LEU A 149 -34.61 11.41 11.01
CA LEU A 149 -34.62 9.97 10.74
C LEU A 149 -34.66 9.10 12.01
N ASN A 150 -34.03 9.56 13.09
CA ASN A 150 -33.97 8.84 14.37
C ASN A 150 -35.09 9.26 15.34
N ASP A 151 -36.09 10.00 14.86
CA ASP A 151 -37.22 10.43 15.67
C ASP A 151 -38.26 9.30 15.78
N PRO A 152 -38.52 8.75 16.98
CA PRO A 152 -39.48 7.67 17.17
C PRO A 152 -40.91 8.06 16.74
N ILE A 153 -41.25 9.35 16.76
CA ILE A 153 -42.55 9.84 16.31
C ILE A 153 -42.74 9.57 14.81
N GLN A 154 -41.68 9.67 14.00
CA GLN A 154 -41.77 9.38 12.58
C GLN A 154 -42.00 7.91 12.31
N ASP A 155 -41.40 7.05 13.11
CA ASP A 155 -41.62 5.61 13.00
C ASP A 155 -43.05 5.26 13.43
N ILE A 156 -43.54 5.79 14.56
CA ILE A 156 -44.93 5.63 14.99
C ILE A 156 -45.91 6.10 13.91
N LYS A 157 -45.66 7.27 13.28
CA LYS A 157 -46.48 7.79 12.18
C LYS A 157 -46.51 6.84 10.98
N LYS A 158 -45.37 6.26 10.59
CA LYS A 158 -45.31 5.25 9.51
C LYS A 158 -46.14 4.01 9.87
N TYR A 159 -46.00 3.51 11.10
CA TYR A 159 -46.75 2.34 11.58
C TYR A 159 -48.26 2.59 11.64
N LEU A 160 -48.71 3.74 12.13
CA LEU A 160 -50.13 4.11 12.15
C LEU A 160 -50.72 4.25 10.74
N ASN A 161 -49.95 4.79 9.80
CA ASN A 161 -50.36 4.86 8.38
C ASN A 161 -50.50 3.46 7.76
N MET A 162 -49.58 2.53 8.09
CA MET A 162 -49.66 1.13 7.61
C MET A 162 -50.80 0.35 8.26
N MET A 163 -51.13 0.63 9.53
CA MET A 163 -52.25 0.02 10.26
C MET A 163 -53.62 0.60 9.88
N GLY A 164 -53.68 1.61 9.00
CA GLY A 164 -54.94 2.19 8.53
C GLY A 164 -55.72 2.96 9.61
N SER A 165 -55.09 3.28 10.74
CA SER A 165 -55.72 3.97 11.86
C SER A 165 -55.60 5.49 11.76
N SER A 166 -55.74 6.06 10.56
CA SER A 166 -55.70 7.51 10.37
C SER A 166 -57.06 8.14 10.70
N SER A 167 -57.41 8.13 11.99
CA SER A 167 -58.47 8.97 12.55
C SER A 167 -58.11 9.42 13.97
N ILE A 168 -56.95 10.04 14.12
CA ILE A 168 -56.64 10.94 15.24
C ILE A 168 -55.90 12.15 14.66
N GLU A 169 -56.68 13.21 14.49
CA GLU A 169 -56.33 14.63 14.69
C GLU A 169 -55.08 15.17 13.99
N LYS A 170 -55.34 15.83 12.85
CA LYS A 170 -54.48 16.87 12.30
C LYS A 170 -54.52 18.09 13.24
N SER A 171 -53.68 18.12 14.28
CA SER A 171 -53.50 19.31 15.10
C SER A 171 -52.05 19.42 15.59
N SER A 172 -51.17 19.86 14.69
CA SER A 172 -50.02 20.71 15.00
C SER A 172 -49.18 20.89 13.73
N GLU A 173 -49.64 21.73 12.81
CA GLU A 173 -48.76 22.34 11.81
C GLU A 173 -47.84 23.31 12.56
N ILE A 174 -46.63 22.86 12.87
CA ILE A 174 -45.53 23.77 13.18
C ILE A 174 -45.15 24.41 11.85
N LYS A 175 -45.51 25.68 11.68
CA LYS A 175 -45.08 26.53 10.57
C LYS A 175 -43.55 26.60 10.58
N ILE A 176 -42.90 25.85 9.69
CA ILE A 176 -41.55 26.17 9.26
C ILE A 176 -41.72 27.09 8.07
N GLU A 177 -41.37 28.36 8.24
CA GLU A 177 -41.38 29.38 7.19
C GLU A 177 -40.62 28.85 5.97
N SER A 178 -41.38 28.57 4.91
CA SER A 178 -40.85 28.26 3.60
C SER A 178 -40.12 29.50 3.08
N ILE A 179 -38.80 29.43 3.03
CA ILE A 179 -37.95 30.35 2.26
C ILE A 179 -38.53 30.46 0.85
N LYS A 180 -38.99 31.67 0.53
CA LYS A 180 -39.59 32.07 -0.74
C LYS A 180 -38.67 31.68 -1.89
N ARG A 181 -39.13 30.80 -2.78
CA ARG A 181 -38.64 30.77 -4.16
C ARG A 181 -39.44 31.81 -4.92
N LYS A 182 -38.75 32.84 -5.40
CA LYS A 182 -39.31 33.74 -6.41
C LYS A 182 -39.40 32.97 -7.72
N GLU A 183 -40.62 32.83 -8.24
CA GLU A 183 -40.85 32.80 -9.69
C GLU A 183 -41.80 33.97 -9.95
N ASP A 184 -41.24 35.00 -10.56
CA ASP A 184 -42.00 35.98 -11.32
C ASP A 184 -42.48 35.25 -12.58
N ASP A 185 -43.78 35.27 -12.87
CA ASP A 185 -44.29 35.71 -14.17
C ASP A 185 -45.81 35.80 -14.17
N LEU A 186 -46.25 36.89 -14.78
CA LEU A 186 -47.60 37.44 -14.90
C LEU A 186 -48.49 36.53 -15.76
N ASP A 187 -49.76 36.37 -15.43
CA ASP A 187 -50.87 36.70 -16.35
C ASP A 187 -52.24 36.66 -15.64
N GLU A 188 -53.17 37.36 -16.26
CA GLU A 188 -54.36 38.01 -15.77
C GLU A 188 -55.64 37.17 -15.90
N SER A 189 -56.73 37.67 -15.28
CA SER A 189 -58.14 37.50 -15.69
C SER A 189 -58.99 36.37 -15.07
N ASP A 190 -59.76 36.79 -14.07
CA ASP A 190 -61.23 36.94 -14.08
C ASP A 190 -62.20 35.76 -14.37
N SER A 191 -63.26 35.79 -13.54
CA SER A 191 -64.66 35.40 -13.75
C SER A 191 -65.08 33.94 -14.12
N ASP A 192 -65.73 33.33 -13.13
CA ASP A 192 -67.12 32.86 -13.15
C ASP A 192 -67.65 31.67 -14.01
N TYR A 193 -68.51 30.91 -13.33
CA TYR A 193 -69.60 30.03 -13.78
C TYR A 193 -69.36 28.67 -14.50
N LYS A 194 -69.90 27.65 -13.81
CA LYS A 194 -70.71 26.49 -14.26
C LYS A 194 -70.05 25.35 -15.08
N ARG A 195 -69.97 24.20 -14.39
CA ARG A 195 -70.51 22.87 -14.76
C ARG A 195 -71.00 22.71 -16.21
N PHE A 196 -70.44 21.76 -16.96
CA PHE A 196 -71.19 20.71 -17.66
C PHE A 196 -70.28 19.51 -18.00
N LEU A 197 -70.76 18.30 -17.70
CA LEU A 197 -70.20 17.04 -18.17
C LEU A 197 -70.51 16.85 -19.66
N LYS A 198 -69.53 16.41 -20.47
CA LYS A 198 -69.78 15.38 -21.51
C LYS A 198 -68.51 14.69 -22.01
N LYS A 199 -68.72 13.40 -22.30
CA LYS A 199 -67.79 12.32 -22.61
C LYS A 199 -67.18 12.35 -24.02
N HIS A 200 -65.99 11.74 -24.10
CA HIS A 200 -65.32 11.01 -25.19
C HIS A 200 -65.10 11.66 -26.58
N LYS A 201 -63.82 11.76 -26.96
CA LYS A 201 -63.33 11.23 -28.24
C LYS A 201 -61.84 10.90 -28.21
N HIS A 202 -61.51 9.70 -28.67
CA HIS A 202 -60.15 9.19 -28.86
C HIS A 202 -59.37 10.06 -29.87
N LYS A 203 -58.14 10.45 -29.51
CA LYS A 203 -57.11 10.81 -30.49
C LYS A 203 -55.89 9.92 -30.29
N LYS A 204 -55.71 9.08 -31.30
CA LYS A 204 -54.56 8.20 -31.56
C LYS A 204 -53.34 9.09 -31.81
N SER A 205 -52.38 9.14 -30.89
CA SER A 205 -51.08 9.77 -31.13
C SER A 205 -49.94 8.76 -31.02
N LYS A 206 -48.94 9.01 -31.85
CA LYS A 206 -47.97 8.09 -32.42
C LYS A 206 -47.02 7.50 -31.37
N LYS A 207 -46.85 6.19 -31.50
CA LYS A 207 -45.74 5.37 -30.99
C LYS A 207 -44.39 6.02 -31.31
N HIS A 208 -43.77 6.66 -30.33
CA HIS A 208 -42.33 6.92 -30.35
C HIS A 208 -41.62 5.86 -29.52
N LYS A 209 -40.87 5.03 -30.24
CA LYS A 209 -39.97 3.99 -29.73
C LYS A 209 -38.83 4.72 -29.00
N ARG A 210 -38.93 4.85 -27.69
CA ARG A 210 -37.84 5.44 -26.90
C ARG A 210 -36.72 4.41 -26.81
N GLU A 211 -35.58 4.79 -27.36
CA GLU A 211 -34.38 3.96 -27.47
C GLU A 211 -33.94 3.45 -26.10
N ARG A 212 -33.57 2.18 -26.09
CA ARG A 212 -32.98 1.47 -24.97
C ARG A 212 -31.58 2.05 -24.76
N HIS A 213 -31.47 3.10 -23.94
CA HIS A 213 -30.18 3.54 -23.45
C HIS A 213 -29.59 2.41 -22.60
N LYS A 214 -28.62 1.71 -23.19
CA LYS A 214 -27.66 0.84 -22.51
C LYS A 214 -26.91 1.75 -21.54
N SER A 215 -27.40 1.85 -20.30
CA SER A 215 -26.71 2.58 -19.25
C SER A 215 -25.45 1.80 -18.95
N LYS A 216 -24.36 2.33 -19.51
CA LYS A 216 -22.97 2.05 -19.23
C LYS A 216 -22.82 1.50 -17.82
N GLU A 217 -22.25 0.30 -17.77
CA GLU A 217 -21.42 -0.19 -16.68
C GLU A 217 -20.80 1.01 -15.98
N ARG A 218 -21.35 1.35 -14.80
CA ARG A 218 -20.73 2.33 -13.94
C ARG A 218 -19.39 1.69 -13.61
N LYS A 219 -18.33 2.17 -14.27
CA LYS A 219 -16.98 2.11 -13.72
C LYS A 219 -17.14 2.66 -12.32
N ASN A 220 -17.18 1.77 -11.34
CA ASN A 220 -17.02 2.14 -9.95
C ASN A 220 -15.76 2.98 -9.95
N MET A 221 -15.92 4.27 -9.70
CA MET A 221 -14.79 5.10 -9.35
C MET A 221 -14.28 4.50 -8.06
N GLU A 222 -13.21 3.71 -8.20
CA GLU A 222 -12.41 3.22 -7.10
C GLU A 222 -11.97 4.45 -6.33
N ILE A 223 -12.66 4.70 -5.22
CA ILE A 223 -12.09 5.44 -4.11
C ILE A 223 -10.75 4.73 -3.83
N PRO A 224 -9.61 5.43 -3.73
CA PRO A 224 -8.37 4.82 -3.29
C PRO A 224 -8.45 4.61 -1.78
N SER A 225 -9.47 3.89 -1.32
CA SER A 225 -9.41 3.18 -0.06
C SER A 225 -8.38 2.09 -0.31
N VAL A 226 -7.26 2.15 0.42
CA VAL A 226 -6.24 1.10 0.46
C VAL A 226 -6.93 -0.25 0.28
N ASN A 227 -6.66 -0.90 -0.86
CA ASN A 227 -7.46 -2.00 -1.35
C ASN A 227 -7.27 -3.17 -0.36
N ILE A 228 -8.18 -3.31 0.61
CA ILE A 228 -8.02 -4.11 1.83
C ILE A 228 -7.66 -5.56 1.49
N GLU A 229 -8.15 -6.04 0.34
CA GLU A 229 -7.81 -7.35 -0.22
C GLU A 229 -6.32 -7.48 -0.54
N LYS A 230 -5.69 -6.45 -1.11
CA LYS A 230 -4.24 -6.43 -1.38
C LYS A 230 -3.44 -6.53 -0.09
N LEU A 231 -3.82 -5.77 0.94
CA LEU A 231 -3.17 -5.85 2.26
C LEU A 231 -3.35 -7.22 2.91
N ARG A 232 -4.51 -7.86 2.75
CA ARG A 232 -4.76 -9.22 3.23
C ARG A 232 -3.91 -10.26 2.48
N THR A 233 -3.81 -10.15 1.15
CA THR A 233 -2.95 -11.05 0.36
C THR A 233 -1.48 -10.86 0.72
N GLU A 234 -1.04 -9.62 0.91
CA GLU A 234 0.32 -9.32 1.31
C GLU A 234 0.63 -9.85 2.71
N ARG A 235 -0.29 -9.66 3.68
CA ARG A 235 -0.17 -10.26 5.02
C ARG A 235 -0.04 -11.78 4.94
N LEU A 236 -0.92 -12.44 4.19
CA LEU A 236 -0.88 -13.91 4.04
C LEU A 236 0.43 -14.39 3.42
N LEU A 237 0.96 -13.69 2.42
CA LEU A 237 2.25 -14.03 1.81
C LEU A 237 3.41 -13.86 2.80
N ARG A 238 3.40 -12.79 3.60
CA ARG A 238 4.39 -12.57 4.67
C ARG A 238 4.33 -13.68 5.71
N GLU A 239 3.14 -13.98 6.24
CA GLU A 239 2.92 -15.06 7.22
C GLU A 239 3.37 -16.42 6.66
N GLN A 240 3.10 -16.72 5.38
CA GLN A 240 3.59 -17.94 4.73
C GLN A 240 5.11 -17.98 4.64
N SER A 241 5.75 -16.87 4.25
CA SER A 241 7.21 -16.80 4.14
C SER A 241 7.91 -16.96 5.49
N GLU A 242 7.36 -16.37 6.55
CA GLU A 242 7.88 -16.51 7.92
C GLU A 242 7.67 -17.94 8.41
N LYS A 243 6.50 -18.53 8.15
CA LYS A 243 6.22 -19.93 8.47
C LYS A 243 7.22 -20.87 7.79
N LEU A 244 7.46 -20.72 6.49
CA LEU A 244 8.47 -21.51 5.76
C LEU A 244 9.87 -21.32 6.34
N ARG A 245 10.24 -20.09 6.73
CA ARG A 245 11.53 -19.81 7.38
C ARG A 245 11.64 -20.50 8.74
N THR A 246 10.59 -20.47 9.56
CA THR A 246 10.57 -21.16 10.86
C THR A 246 10.61 -22.67 10.69
N GLU A 247 9.87 -23.21 9.73
CA GLU A 247 9.84 -24.63 9.40
C GLU A 247 11.22 -25.10 8.91
N ALA A 248 11.89 -24.35 8.05
CA ALA A 248 13.24 -24.67 7.61
C ALA A 248 14.26 -24.68 8.76
N LEU A 249 14.11 -23.79 9.75
CA LEU A 249 14.95 -23.81 10.96
C LEU A 249 14.64 -25.02 11.84
N LEU A 250 13.36 -25.38 12.01
CA LEU A 250 12.94 -26.55 12.78
C LEU A 250 13.34 -27.86 12.10
N ALA A 251 13.27 -27.95 10.77
CA ALA A 251 13.74 -29.11 10.00
C ALA A 251 15.24 -29.31 10.19
N LYS A 252 16.04 -28.23 10.12
CA LYS A 252 17.48 -28.26 10.44
C LYS A 252 17.76 -28.74 11.88
N LEU A 253 16.88 -28.41 12.83
CA LEU A 253 17.01 -28.84 14.22
C LEU A 253 16.61 -30.32 14.41
N ARG A 254 15.61 -30.79 13.68
CA ARG A 254 15.11 -32.19 13.72
C ARG A 254 15.98 -33.15 12.91
N GLY A 255 16.80 -32.65 11.98
CA GLY A 255 17.58 -33.47 11.06
C GLY A 255 16.78 -34.00 9.87
N ASP A 256 15.54 -33.50 9.69
CA ASP A 256 14.68 -33.85 8.56
C ASP A 256 15.16 -33.13 7.29
N PRO A 257 15.00 -33.75 6.10
CA PRO A 257 15.32 -33.08 4.84
C PRO A 257 14.46 -31.82 4.69
N VAL A 258 15.09 -30.71 4.28
CA VAL A 258 14.41 -29.42 4.08
C VAL A 258 13.23 -29.64 3.13
N PRO A 259 12.00 -29.24 3.51
CA PRO A 259 10.83 -29.44 2.67
C PRO A 259 11.00 -28.67 1.36
N THR A 260 11.29 -29.40 0.29
CA THR A 260 11.18 -28.90 -1.07
C THR A 260 9.70 -28.66 -1.34
N VAL A 261 9.35 -27.41 -1.60
CA VAL A 261 7.98 -26.95 -1.82
C VAL A 261 7.37 -27.65 -3.04
N ALA A 262 6.83 -28.85 -2.82
CA ALA A 262 5.74 -29.36 -3.62
C ALA A 262 4.49 -28.62 -3.12
N PRO A 263 3.78 -27.87 -3.96
CA PRO A 263 2.52 -27.26 -3.56
C PRO A 263 1.50 -28.38 -3.36
N GLU A 264 1.43 -28.92 -2.14
CA GLU A 264 0.24 -29.64 -1.72
C GLU A 264 -0.88 -28.61 -1.64
N THR A 265 -1.61 -28.49 -2.74
CA THR A 265 -2.86 -27.75 -2.76
C THR A 265 -3.73 -28.36 -1.66
N PRO A 266 -4.23 -27.57 -0.69
CA PRO A 266 -5.22 -28.10 0.24
C PRO A 266 -6.34 -28.67 -0.62
N SER A 267 -6.63 -29.97 -0.47
CA SER A 267 -7.64 -30.66 -1.25
C SER A 267 -8.93 -29.87 -1.11
N LYS A 268 -9.27 -29.07 -2.13
CA LYS A 268 -10.55 -28.36 -2.15
C LYS A 268 -11.58 -29.48 -2.11
N SER A 269 -12.39 -29.51 -1.05
CA SER A 269 -13.48 -30.47 -0.97
C SER A 269 -14.29 -30.34 -2.26
N THR A 270 -14.48 -31.46 -2.99
CA THR A 270 -15.21 -31.48 -4.27
C THR A 270 -16.60 -30.84 -4.15
N ILE A 271 -17.15 -30.83 -2.93
CA ILE A 271 -18.43 -30.22 -2.59
C ILE A 271 -18.23 -28.82 -2.01
N LYS A 272 -18.87 -27.82 -2.62
CA LYS A 272 -19.00 -26.47 -2.08
C LYS A 272 -20.06 -26.46 -0.98
N GLN A 273 -19.68 -26.08 0.23
CA GLN A 273 -20.61 -25.93 1.36
C GLN A 273 -21.59 -24.78 1.06
N LYS A 274 -22.90 -25.01 1.32
CA LYS A 274 -23.95 -23.99 1.14
C LYS A 274 -24.01 -22.98 2.29
N TYR A 275 -23.54 -23.37 3.47
CA TYR A 275 -23.60 -22.59 4.70
C TYR A 275 -22.25 -22.60 5.43
N ASN A 276 -21.98 -21.57 6.23
CA ASN A 276 -20.78 -21.48 7.06
C ASN A 276 -20.83 -22.51 8.20
N SER A 277 -19.79 -23.35 8.32
CA SER A 277 -19.68 -24.43 9.31
C SER A 277 -19.71 -23.97 10.76
N GLN A 278 -19.37 -22.70 11.05
CA GLN A 278 -19.42 -22.14 12.40
C GLN A 278 -20.85 -21.93 12.91
N PHE A 279 -21.81 -21.67 12.01
CA PHE A 279 -23.17 -21.29 12.38
C PHE A 279 -24.18 -22.42 12.19
N PHE A 280 -23.97 -23.29 11.20
CA PHE A 280 -24.85 -24.43 10.92
C PHE A 280 -24.04 -25.68 10.52
N PRO A 281 -23.34 -26.31 11.48
CA PRO A 281 -22.43 -27.42 11.20
C PRO A 281 -23.12 -28.64 10.58
N GLU A 282 -24.34 -28.96 11.02
CA GLU A 282 -25.14 -30.08 10.50
C GLU A 282 -25.46 -29.92 9.01
N ILE A 283 -25.84 -28.70 8.60
CA ILE A 283 -26.21 -28.38 7.22
C ILE A 283 -24.95 -28.22 6.34
N ALA A 284 -23.87 -27.69 6.91
CA ALA A 284 -22.59 -27.57 6.23
C ALA A 284 -21.94 -28.94 5.91
N ARG A 285 -22.32 -30.00 6.62
CA ARG A 285 -21.79 -31.37 6.51
C ARG A 285 -22.63 -32.33 5.65
N GLN A 286 -23.66 -31.84 4.95
CA GLN A 286 -24.67 -32.67 4.26
C GLN A 286 -24.13 -33.76 3.30
N ASN A 287 -22.90 -33.67 2.81
CA ASN A 287 -22.30 -34.62 1.87
C ASN A 287 -20.94 -35.19 2.33
N ALA A 288 -20.56 -35.00 3.60
CA ALA A 288 -19.39 -35.68 4.14
C ALA A 288 -19.76 -37.15 4.40
N GLU A 289 -18.97 -38.09 3.88
CA GLU A 289 -19.17 -39.51 4.18
C GLU A 289 -19.22 -39.68 5.70
N ARG A 290 -20.34 -40.24 6.20
CA ARG A 290 -20.44 -40.61 7.61
C ARG A 290 -19.43 -41.72 7.84
N THR A 291 -18.25 -41.38 8.35
CA THR A 291 -17.32 -42.38 8.86
C THR A 291 -18.07 -43.16 9.94
N PRO A 292 -18.19 -44.48 9.83
CA PRO A 292 -18.85 -45.26 10.88
C PRO A 292 -18.07 -45.05 12.17
N THR A 293 -18.75 -44.62 13.24
CA THR A 293 -18.20 -44.55 14.59
C THR A 293 -17.88 -45.97 15.03
N VAL A 294 -16.65 -46.41 14.78
CA VAL A 294 -16.09 -47.62 15.39
C VAL A 294 -15.83 -47.28 16.85
N TYR A 295 -16.80 -47.62 17.71
CA TYR A 295 -16.54 -47.70 19.13
C TYR A 295 -15.52 -48.83 19.35
N PRO A 296 -14.37 -48.60 20.02
CA PRO A 296 -13.50 -49.70 20.39
C PRO A 296 -14.27 -50.59 21.37
N ALA A 297 -14.48 -51.84 20.97
CA ALA A 297 -15.00 -52.87 21.85
C ALA A 297 -14.10 -52.94 23.09
N LYS A 298 -14.69 -52.75 24.27
CA LYS A 298 -14.03 -53.04 25.54
C LYS A 298 -13.77 -54.54 25.57
N GLU A 299 -12.51 -54.93 25.53
CA GLU A 299 -12.07 -56.27 25.91
C GLU A 299 -12.44 -56.49 27.38
N ILE A 300 -13.12 -57.61 27.65
CA ILE A 300 -13.38 -58.18 28.98
C ILE A 300 -12.48 -59.41 29.12
#